data_AF-A0A2M7SQ21-F1
#
_entry.id   AF-A0A2M7SQ21-F1
#
_cell.length_a   1.000
_cell.length_b   1.000
_cell.length_c   1.000
_cell.angle_alpha   90.00
_cell.angle_beta   90.00
_cell.angle_gamma   90.00
#
_symmetry.space_group_name_H-M   'P 1'
#
loop_
_entity.id
_entity.type
_entity.pdbx_description
1 polymer ?
#
loop_
_entity_poly.entity_id
_entity_poly.type
_entity_poly.pdbx_seq_one_letter_code
_entity_poly.pdbx_strand_id
1 'polypeptide(L)'
;DEGLLEQLELGKQGVIFYIVEEAVNNARKHAKAAHIGVRLRPIEEGLALLEILDDGAGFDVEAVNRTYDSRGSLGMVNLRERTE
;
A
#
# COMPACT_ATOMS: atom_id res chain seq x y z
N ASP A 1 10.12 -12.29 -4.61
CA ASP A 1 11.45 -12.87 -4.42
C ASP A 1 11.58 -13.20 -2.95
N GLU A 2 11.69 -14.48 -2.59
CA GLU A 2 11.68 -14.91 -1.18
C GLU A 2 12.92 -14.40 -0.42
N GLY A 3 14.08 -14.28 -1.10
CA GLY A 3 15.32 -13.80 -0.49
C GLY A 3 15.29 -12.33 -0.07
N LEU A 4 14.42 -11.51 -0.69
CA LEU A 4 14.25 -10.11 -0.31
C LEU A 4 13.56 -9.97 1.05
N LEU A 5 12.59 -10.85 1.35
CA LEU A 5 11.88 -10.81 2.63
C LEU A 5 12.82 -11.17 3.79
N GLU A 6 13.70 -12.15 3.60
CA GLU A 6 14.68 -12.57 4.61
C GLU A 6 15.75 -11.51 4.91
N GLN A 7 16.04 -10.63 3.94
CA GLN A 7 17.00 -9.54 4.10
C GLN A 7 16.39 -8.25 4.69
N LEU A 8 15.06 -8.18 4.79
CA LEU A 8 14.37 -7.05 5.40
C LEU A 8 14.36 -7.21 6.92
N GLU A 9 14.76 -6.16 7.64
CA GLU A 9 14.58 -6.09 9.08
C GLU A 9 13.10 -6.31 9.47
N LEU A 10 12.86 -7.05 10.56
CA LEU A 10 11.52 -7.39 11.06
C LEU A 10 10.56 -6.18 11.15
N GLY A 11 11.08 -5.00 11.52
CA GLY A 11 10.30 -3.77 11.55
C GLY A 11 9.77 -3.35 10.17
N LYS A 12 10.57 -3.52 9.12
CA LYS A 12 10.21 -3.20 7.73
C LYS A 12 9.21 -4.20 7.15
N GLN A 13 9.33 -5.48 7.52
CA GLN A 13 8.35 -6.51 7.15
C GLN A 13 6.95 -6.18 7.70
N GLY A 14 6.86 -5.76 8.96
CA GLY A 14 5.59 -5.37 9.59
C GLY A 14 4.94 -4.15 8.93
N VAL A 15 5.74 -3.15 8.55
CA VAL A 15 5.26 -2.00 7.77
C VAL A 15 4.70 -2.47 6.43
N ILE A 16 5.46 -3.23 5.65
CA ILE A 16 5.02 -3.76 4.34
C ILE A 16 3.70 -4.53 4.47
N PHE A 17 3.57 -5.40 5.47
CA PHE A 17 2.33 -6.13 5.71
C PHE A 17 1.14 -5.19 5.91
N TYR A 18 1.30 -4.17 6.76
CA TYR A 18 0.25 -3.19 7.00
C TYR A 18 -0.13 -2.41 5.74
N ILE A 19 0.87 -2.03 4.92
CA ILE A 19 0.63 -1.36 3.63
C ILE A 19 -0.22 -2.23 2.70
N VAL A 20 0.15 -3.50 2.58
CA VAL A 20 -0.57 -4.46 1.73
C VAL A 20 -1.97 -4.70 2.26
N GLU A 21 -2.13 -4.90 3.57
CA GLU A 21 -3.43 -5.14 4.20
C GLU A 21 -4.41 -4.00 3.95
N GLU A 22 -3.97 -2.76 4.17
CA GLU A 22 -4.80 -1.58 3.99
C GLU A 22 -5.19 -1.37 2.51
N ALA A 23 -4.23 -1.49 1.59
CA ALA A 23 -4.50 -1.37 0.16
C ALA A 23 -5.47 -2.45 -0.35
N VAL A 24 -5.28 -3.71 0.06
CA VAL A 24 -6.18 -4.83 -0.30
C VAL A 24 -7.57 -4.60 0.28
N ASN A 25 -7.66 -4.14 1.53
CA ASN A 25 -8.95 -3.81 2.15
C ASN A 25 -9.65 -2.68 1.39
N ASN A 26 -8.91 -1.67 0.95
CA ASN A 26 -9.45 -0.56 0.17
C ASN A 26 -9.95 -1.01 -1.20
N ALA A 27 -9.19 -1.81 -1.93
CA ALA A 27 -9.62 -2.40 -3.19
C ALA A 27 -10.90 -3.25 -3.03
N ARG A 28 -10.98 -4.07 -1.98
CA ARG A 28 -12.14 -4.93 -1.71
C ARG A 28 -13.39 -4.14 -1.30
N LYS A 29 -13.25 -3.14 -0.42
CA LYS A 29 -14.39 -2.36 0.12
C LYS A 29 -14.89 -1.28 -0.83
N HIS A 30 -13.97 -0.63 -1.55
CA HIS A 30 -14.27 0.58 -2.29
C HIS A 30 -14.21 0.38 -3.80
N ALA A 31 -13.23 -0.37 -4.31
CA ALA A 31 -13.03 -0.52 -5.75
C ALA A 31 -13.82 -1.68 -6.37
N LYS A 32 -14.31 -2.65 -5.56
CA LYS A 32 -14.96 -3.89 -6.01
C LYS A 32 -14.09 -4.68 -7.02
N ALA A 33 -12.77 -4.61 -6.84
CA ALA A 33 -11.82 -5.31 -7.68
C ALA A 33 -12.04 -6.83 -7.63
N ALA A 34 -11.95 -7.48 -8.79
CA ALA A 34 -11.97 -8.94 -8.90
C ALA A 34 -10.57 -9.52 -8.73
N HIS A 35 -9.55 -8.75 -9.13
CA HIS A 35 -8.16 -9.14 -9.04
C HIS A 35 -7.35 -8.03 -8.37
N ILE A 36 -6.47 -8.46 -7.47
CA ILE A 36 -5.49 -7.59 -6.82
C ILE A 36 -4.13 -8.26 -6.99
N GLY A 37 -3.21 -7.57 -7.67
CA GLY A 37 -1.82 -7.96 -7.82
C GLY A 37 -0.96 -7.26 -6.77
N VAL A 38 -0.14 -8.05 -6.07
CA VAL A 38 0.87 -7.54 -5.12
C VAL A 38 2.23 -8.03 -5.58
N ARG A 39 3.19 -7.11 -5.76
CA ARG A 39 4.56 -7.42 -6.17
C ARG A 39 5.53 -6.66 -5.28
N LEU A 40 6.47 -7.39 -4.69
CA LEU A 40 7.62 -6.81 -4.01
C LEU A 40 8.88 -7.23 -4.76
N ARG A 41 9.67 -6.26 -5.22
CA ARG A 41 10.91 -6.50 -5.97
C ARG A 41 12.01 -5.54 -5.54
N PRO A 42 13.28 -5.99 -5.50
CA PRO A 42 14.39 -5.06 -5.34
C PRO A 42 14.48 -4.17 -6.58
N ILE A 43 14.91 -2.92 -6.40
CA ILE A 43 15.21 -2.01 -7.52
C ILE A 43 16.69 -1.66 -7.52
N GLU A 44 17.23 -1.33 -6.34
CA GLU A 44 18.63 -0.96 -6.11
C GLU A 44 19.07 -1.51 -4.74
N GLU A 45 20.36 -1.41 -4.40
CA GLU A 45 20.87 -1.88 -3.12
C GLU A 45 20.23 -1.11 -1.96
N GLY A 46 19.57 -1.85 -1.06
CA GLY A 46 18.81 -1.27 0.05
C GLY A 46 17.44 -0.68 -0.31
N LEU A 47 17.02 -0.76 -1.58
CA LEU A 47 15.75 -0.22 -2.08
C LEU A 47 14.87 -1.31 -2.69
N ALA A 48 13.62 -1.38 -2.23
CA ALA A 48 12.60 -2.28 -2.75
C ALA A 48 11.37 -1.51 -3.22
N LEU A 49 10.76 -1.97 -4.30
CA LEU A 49 9.46 -1.50 -4.77
C LEU A 49 8.37 -2.47 -4.34
N LEU A 50 7.40 -1.95 -3.60
CA LEU A 50 6.12 -2.59 -3.38
C LEU A 50 5.08 -2.00 -4.33
N GLU A 51 4.53 -2.84 -5.21
CA GLU A 51 3.48 -2.48 -6.17
C GLU A 51 2.20 -3.21 -5.79
N ILE A 52 1.10 -2.47 -5.68
CA ILE A 52 -0.24 -3.00 -5.44
C ILE A 52 -1.13 -2.45 -6.54
N LEU A 53 -1.71 -3.35 -7.35
CA LEU A 53 -2.52 -3.03 -8.50
C LEU A 53 -3.87 -3.73 -8.37
N ASP A 54 -4.97 -3.02 -8.56
CA ASP A 54 -6.30 -3.62 -8.62
C ASP A 54 -7.02 -3.24 -9.93
N ASP A 55 -7.97 -4.07 -10.33
CA ASP A 55 -8.81 -3.88 -11.54
C ASP A 55 -10.17 -3.24 -11.21
N GLY A 56 -10.28 -2.59 -10.05
CA GLY A 56 -11.53 -2.00 -9.57
C GLY A 56 -11.85 -0.62 -10.17
N ALA A 57 -12.89 0.00 -9.64
CA ALA A 57 -13.46 1.24 -10.16
C ALA A 57 -12.56 2.49 -10.01
N GLY A 58 -11.46 2.39 -9.27
CA GLY A 58 -10.60 3.54 -8.94
C GLY A 58 -11.25 4.54 -7.98
N PHE A 59 -10.57 5.65 -7.73
CA PHE A 59 -11.08 6.76 -6.91
C PHE A 59 -10.49 8.10 -7.36
N ASP A 60 -11.20 9.19 -7.07
CA ASP A 60 -10.71 10.55 -7.30
C ASP A 60 -9.76 10.95 -6.16
N VAL A 61 -8.46 11.00 -6.48
CA VAL A 61 -7.39 11.35 -5.53
C VAL A 61 -7.59 12.74 -4.95
N GLU A 62 -8.06 13.73 -5.73
CA GLU A 62 -8.26 15.09 -5.26
C GLU A 62 -9.48 15.21 -4.34
N ALA A 63 -10.56 14.49 -4.64
CA ALA A 63 -11.74 14.44 -3.78
C ALA A 63 -11.47 13.73 -2.46
N VAL A 64 -10.72 12.62 -2.52
CA VAL A 64 -10.25 11.92 -1.33
C VAL A 64 -9.39 12.89 -0.53
N ASN A 65 -8.34 13.51 -1.12
CA ASN A 65 -7.44 14.52 -0.50
C ASN A 65 -8.19 15.66 0.22
N ARG A 66 -9.25 16.21 -0.39
CA ARG A 66 -10.08 17.27 0.22
C ARG A 66 -10.92 16.81 1.40
N THR A 67 -11.32 15.54 1.45
CA THR A 67 -12.12 14.97 2.54
C THR A 67 -11.26 14.54 3.74
N TYR A 68 -9.92 14.50 3.59
CA TYR A 68 -8.99 14.12 4.67
C TYR A 68 -8.97 15.10 5.85
N ASP A 69 -9.08 16.41 5.60
CA ASP A 69 -9.08 17.44 6.67
C ASP A 69 -10.29 17.33 7.60
N SER A 70 -11.35 16.63 7.19
CA SER A 70 -12.65 16.62 7.88
C SER A 70 -13.08 15.26 8.44
N ARG A 71 -12.51 14.13 7.99
CA ARG A 71 -13.06 12.80 8.34
C ARG A 71 -12.08 11.68 8.70
N GLY A 72 -10.79 11.95 8.93
CA GLY A 72 -9.91 10.93 9.53
C GLY A 72 -9.70 9.69 8.66
N SER A 73 -9.55 9.88 7.34
CA SER A 73 -9.03 8.83 6.46
C SER A 73 -7.53 8.62 6.73
N LEU A 74 -7.22 7.95 7.83
CA LEU A 74 -5.86 7.80 8.36
C LEU A 74 -4.97 6.86 7.53
N GLY A 75 -5.55 6.02 6.67
CA GLY A 75 -4.82 4.97 5.95
C GLY A 75 -3.70 5.50 5.04
N MET A 76 -3.98 6.50 4.21
CA MET A 76 -3.00 7.03 3.24
C MET A 76 -1.93 7.95 3.86
N VAL A 77 -2.26 8.66 4.96
CA VAL A 77 -1.30 9.48 5.71
C VAL A 77 -0.34 8.58 6.49
N ASN A 78 -0.85 7.56 7.19
CA ASN A 78 -0.01 6.55 7.84
C ASN A 78 0.89 5.83 6.83
N LEU A 79 0.38 5.57 5.62
CA LEU A 79 1.15 4.96 4.54
C LEU A 79 2.32 5.84 4.13
N ARG A 80 2.06 7.13 3.89
CA ARG A 80 3.09 8.09 3.48
C ARG A 80 4.12 8.37 4.57
N GLU A 81 3.67 8.58 5.81
CA GLU A 81 4.54 8.82 6.97
C GLU A 81 5.42 7.62 7.33
N ARG A 82 5.06 6.39 6.91
CA ARG A 82 5.85 5.17 7.17
C ARG A 82 6.74 4.74 6.01
N THR A 83 6.60 5.40 4.86
CA THR A 83 7.47 5.20 3.69
C THR A 83 8.64 6.17 3.60
N GLU A 84 8.61 7.27 4.36
CA GLU A 84 9.75 8.18 4.60
C GLU A 84 10.66 7.64 5.72
#